data_AF-A0A6V7IE02-F1
#
_entry.id   AF-A0A6V7IE02-F1
#
_cell.length_a   1.000
_cell.length_b   1.000
_cell.length_c   1.000
_cell.angle_alpha   90.00
_cell.angle_beta   90.00
_cell.angle_gamma   90.00
#
_symmetry.space_group_name_H-M   'P 1'
#
loop_
_entity.id
_entity.type
_entity.pdbx_description
1 polymer ?
#
loop_
_entity_poly.entity_id
_entity_poly.type
_entity_poly.pdbx_seq_one_letter_code
_entity_poly.pdbx_strand_id
1 'polypeptide(L)' 'CWKMKNMDNLIELHNKTPVWNDDTQSYVLNFHGRVTQASVKNFQVVHDSD' A
#
# COMPACT_ATOMS: atom_id res chain seq x y z
N CYS A 1 20.12 -12.94 1.55
CA CYS A 1 18.77 -13.53 1.66
C CYS A 1 17.63 -12.57 1.27
N TRP A 2 17.45 -11.35 1.81
CA TRP A 2 16.86 -10.24 1.01
C TRP A 2 17.89 -9.16 0.82
N LYS A 3 18.58 -8.76 1.90
CA LYS A 3 19.53 -7.62 1.91
C LYS A 3 20.66 -7.70 0.87
N MET A 4 20.87 -8.87 0.28
CA MET A 4 21.84 -9.14 -0.78
C MET A 4 21.21 -9.18 -2.19
N LYS A 5 19.94 -8.76 -2.32
CA LYS A 5 19.11 -8.81 -3.54
C LYS A 5 19.00 -10.19 -4.20
N ASN A 6 19.14 -11.27 -3.43
CA ASN A 6 18.83 -12.60 -3.93
C ASN A 6 17.31 -12.82 -3.83
N MET A 7 16.61 -12.75 -4.95
CA MET A 7 15.15 -12.78 -5.05
C MET A 7 14.63 -14.00 -5.83
N ASP A 8 15.49 -14.99 -6.11
CA ASP A 8 15.19 -16.09 -7.04
C ASP A 8 13.96 -16.94 -6.65
N ASN A 9 13.53 -16.88 -5.38
CA ASN A 9 12.31 -17.52 -4.87
C ASN A 9 11.48 -16.58 -3.98
N LEU A 10 11.62 -15.27 -4.13
CA LEU A 10 10.92 -14.27 -3.32
C LEU A 10 10.07 -13.35 -4.21
N ILE A 11 8.89 -13.00 -3.72
CA ILE A 11 8.04 -11.97 -4.31
C ILE A 11 8.12 -10.74 -3.42
N GLU A 12 8.57 -9.62 -3.97
CA GLU A 12 8.63 -8.34 -3.26
C GLU A 12 7.28 -7.64 -3.40
N LEU A 13 6.77 -7.15 -2.27
CA LEU A 13 5.53 -6.40 -2.21
C LEU A 13 5.76 -5.12 -1.41
N HIS A 14 5.03 -4.07 -1.75
CA HIS A 14 5.16 -2.78 -1.11
C HIS A 14 3.79 -2.21 -0.70
N ASN A 15 3.81 -1.21 0.17
CA ASN A 15 2.59 -0.49 0.53
C ASN A 15 2.17 0.40 -0.62
N LYS A 16 0.91 0.27 -1.06
CA LYS A 16 0.31 1.13 -2.08
C LYS A 16 0.43 2.58 -1.66
N THR A 17 0.91 3.43 -2.58
CA THR A 17 0.99 4.87 -2.36
C THR A 17 -0.42 5.45 -2.23
N PRO A 18 -0.71 6.23 -1.17
CA PRO A 18 -2.01 6.88 -1.03
C PRO A 18 -2.17 7.97 -2.08
N VAL A 19 -3.41 8.23 -2.49
CA VAL A 19 -3.76 9.25 -3.48
C VAL A 19 -4.30 10.48 -2.76
N TRP A 20 -3.97 11.67 -3.27
CA TRP A 20 -4.56 12.91 -2.78
C TRP A 20 -6.06 12.94 -3.09
N ASN A 21 -6.85 13.29 -2.08
CA ASN A 21 -8.27 13.55 -2.22
C ASN A 21 -8.53 15.03 -1.91
N ASP A 22 -9.04 15.76 -2.90
CA ASP A 22 -9.34 17.19 -2.79
C ASP A 22 -10.54 17.50 -1.90
N ASP A 23 -11.54 16.62 -1.82
CA ASP A 23 -12.73 16.83 -1.00
C ASP A 23 -12.39 16.76 0.49
N THR A 24 -11.50 15.82 0.86
CA THR A 24 -11.07 15.61 2.25
C THR A 24 -9.72 16.23 2.57
N GLN A 25 -9.09 16.90 1.60
CA GLN A 25 -7.77 17.54 1.70
C GLN A 25 -6.72 16.64 2.37
N SER A 26 -6.64 15.37 1.94
CA SER A 26 -5.81 14.35 2.60
C SER A 26 -5.39 13.21 1.67
N TYR A 27 -4.34 12.49 2.06
CA TYR A 27 -3.88 11.28 1.39
C TYR A 27 -4.68 10.05 1.85
N VAL A 28 -5.35 9.38 0.91
CA VAL A 28 -6.26 8.27 1.20
C VAL A 28 -5.97 7.04 0.34
N LEU A 29 -6.33 5.87 0.86
CA LEU A 29 -6.40 4.62 0.11
C LEU A 29 -7.87 4.20 -0.01
N ASN A 30 -8.27 3.73 -1.20
CA ASN A 30 -9.62 3.24 -1.41
C ASN A 30 -9.76 1.79 -0.92
N PHE A 31 -10.44 1.63 0.21
CA PHE A 31 -10.76 0.33 0.81
C PHE A 31 -12.16 -0.21 0.43
N HIS A 32 -12.85 0.42 -0.52
CA HIS A 32 -14.18 0.00 -1.00
C HIS A 32 -15.19 -0.23 0.15
N GLY A 33 -15.20 0.68 1.13
CA GLY A 33 -16.10 0.62 2.30
C GLY A 33 -15.70 -0.35 3.40
N ARG A 34 -14.57 -1.08 3.28
CA ARG A 34 -14.10 -2.03 4.31
C ARG A 34 -13.37 -1.38 5.49
N VAL A 35 -12.95 -0.13 5.34
CA VAL A 35 -12.29 0.67 6.38
C VAL A 35 -13.15 1.88 6.68
N THR A 36 -13.51 2.06 7.94
CA THR A 36 -14.40 3.13 8.41
C THR A 36 -13.72 4.09 9.38
N GLN A 37 -12.57 3.72 9.94
CA GLN A 37 -11.80 4.55 10.87
C GLN A 37 -10.39 4.79 10.34
N ALA A 38 -9.96 6.05 10.37
CA ALA A 38 -8.61 6.44 9.96
C ALA A 38 -7.55 5.90 10.93
N SER A 39 -6.49 5.32 10.38
CA SER A 39 -5.36 4.79 11.15
C SER A 39 -4.12 4.67 10.26
N VAL A 40 -2.93 4.88 10.85
CA VAL A 40 -1.64 4.56 10.21
C VAL A 40 -1.48 3.07 9.92
N LYS A 41 -2.31 2.22 10.51
CA LYS A 41 -2.34 0.78 10.28
C LYS A 41 -3.17 0.38 9.05
N ASN A 42 -3.80 1.33 8.37
CA ASN A 42 -4.57 1.07 7.16
C ASN A 42 -3.62 1.12 5.96
N PHE A 43 -3.16 -0.03 5.50
CA PHE A 43 -2.30 -0.15 4.32
C PHE A 43 -2.85 -1.20 3.35
N GLN A 44 -2.49 -1.07 2.08
CA GLN A 44 -2.73 -2.06 1.04
C GLN A 44 -1.37 -2.54 0.55
N VAL A 45 -1.18 -3.85 0.44
CA VAL A 45 0.05 -4.43 -0.10
C VAL A 45 -0.16 -4.72 -1.58
N VAL A 46 0.77 -4.28 -2.43
CA VAL A 46 0.73 -4.41 -3.89
C VAL A 46 2.07 -4.89 -4.43
N HIS A 47 2.06 -5.43 -5.64
CA HIS A 47 3.25 -5.81 -6.40
C HIS A 47 3.53 -4.75 -7.47
N ASP A 48 4.79 -4.50 -7.82
CA ASP A 48 5.18 -3.47 -8.82
C ASP A 48 4.64 -3.73 -10.24
N SER A 49 4.15 -4.95 -10.49
CA SER A 49 3.63 -5.37 -11.80
C SER A 49 2.13 -5.13 -11.97
N ASP A 50 1.45 -4.63 -10.94
CA ASP A 50 0.06 -4.13 -10.97
C ASP A 50 0.05 -2.60 -10.79
#